data_AF-A0A1V9UB75-F1
#
_entry.id   AF-A0A1V9UB75-F1
#
_cell.length_a   1.000
_cell.length_b   1.000
_cell.length_c   1.000
_cell.angle_alpha   90.00
_cell.angle_beta   90.00
_cell.angle_gamma   90.00
#
_symmetry.space_group_name_H-M   'P 1'
#
loop_
_entity.id
_entity.type
_entity.pdbx_description
1 polymer ?
#
loop_
_entity_poly.entity_id
_entity_poly.type
_entity_poly.pdbx_seq_one_letter_code
_entity_poly.pdbx_strand_id
1 'polypeptide(L)'
;MNSSPSGLTPKQAKPPRALRMAVAGSVILMIAAGAMFYYASQQAQKKRLANNSAETVVTIHPKSCEPNAITVPAGKNAFRIVNASERAVEWEILDGVLVIEERENIAPGLSQIINANLQPGDYAITCGLLSNPRGTLHVTPTAESDAAAKARPSMVAFIGPLSEYRVYLSTKSSALIRAVNDLQQAIEAGDLAAAQHAYAPARAAYQRIAPAAQRLAELDNAINARADYFEKREQDPGFSGFHRIEFGLFSQKSVDGLAPVVQKLQSDIASLKEQLLAQSIAPEQLASMVVRNMRSLADIRSNGEEERYSHIDVTGFAANLEGTRKVIELLRPLLAKTSGDVQKKIDEATTALDDQLLMLKTDDGFTPYDQVSTEQRKQIADKAKALADALEGIDPALGLTGL
;
A
#
# COMPACT_ATOMS: atom_id res chain seq x y z
N MET A 1 -75.29 -76.54 -24.12
CA MET A 1 -76.09 -75.48 -24.75
C MET A 1 -75.27 -74.20 -24.71
N ASN A 2 -74.99 -73.63 -25.87
CA ASN A 2 -74.12 -72.47 -26.10
C ASN A 2 -74.67 -71.19 -25.48
N SER A 3 -73.80 -70.39 -24.88
CA SER A 3 -74.09 -68.99 -24.57
C SER A 3 -72.80 -68.17 -24.66
N SER A 4 -72.51 -67.69 -25.87
CA SER A 4 -71.74 -66.45 -26.06
C SER A 4 -72.72 -65.27 -26.04
N PRO A 5 -72.46 -64.18 -25.31
CA PRO A 5 -73.00 -62.89 -25.64
C PRO A 5 -71.99 -62.11 -26.48
N SER A 6 -72.51 -61.60 -27.59
CA SER A 6 -71.84 -60.84 -28.65
C SER A 6 -71.17 -59.56 -28.16
N GLY A 7 -70.03 -59.23 -28.77
CA GLY A 7 -69.31 -57.98 -28.57
C GLY A 7 -70.11 -56.76 -29.04
N LEU A 8 -70.08 -55.72 -28.23
CA LEU A 8 -70.54 -54.38 -28.57
C LEU A 8 -69.41 -53.60 -29.26
N THR A 9 -69.69 -53.09 -30.45
CA THR A 9 -68.84 -52.16 -31.21
C THR A 9 -68.54 -50.87 -30.42
N PRO A 10 -67.29 -50.34 -30.39
CA PRO A 10 -66.99 -49.07 -29.74
C PRO A 10 -67.66 -47.94 -30.52
N LYS A 11 -68.65 -47.28 -29.91
CA LYS A 11 -69.18 -46.00 -30.41
C LYS A 11 -68.07 -44.96 -30.32
N GLN A 12 -67.56 -44.49 -31.46
CA GLN A 12 -66.77 -43.25 -31.51
C GLN A 12 -67.64 -42.10 -31.01
N ALA A 13 -67.48 -41.75 -29.73
CA ALA A 13 -68.10 -40.57 -29.16
C ALA A 13 -67.47 -39.34 -29.81
N LYS A 14 -68.26 -38.60 -30.61
CA LYS A 14 -67.85 -37.29 -31.10
C LYS A 14 -67.57 -36.41 -29.88
N PRO A 15 -66.38 -35.78 -29.77
CA PRO A 15 -66.07 -34.98 -28.60
C PRO A 15 -67.13 -33.89 -28.44
N PRO A 16 -67.61 -33.63 -27.22
CA PRO A 16 -68.67 -32.67 -26.97
C PRO A 16 -68.26 -31.31 -27.55
N ARG A 17 -69.22 -30.57 -28.12
CA ARG A 17 -68.97 -29.24 -28.73
C ARG A 17 -68.16 -28.32 -27.81
N ALA A 18 -68.36 -28.42 -26.51
CA ALA A 18 -67.59 -27.71 -25.49
C ALA A 18 -66.07 -27.99 -25.56
N LEU A 19 -65.64 -29.23 -25.81
CA LEU A 19 -64.23 -29.59 -25.92
C LEU A 19 -63.59 -29.02 -27.20
N ARG A 20 -64.33 -29.00 -28.32
CA ARG A 20 -63.86 -28.39 -29.58
C ARG A 20 -63.74 -26.87 -29.45
N MET A 21 -64.67 -26.23 -28.76
CA MET A 21 -64.62 -24.80 -28.45
C MET A 21 -63.47 -24.46 -27.50
N ALA A 22 -63.22 -25.31 -26.50
CA ALA A 22 -62.08 -25.15 -25.59
C ALA A 22 -60.74 -25.24 -26.34
N VAL A 23 -60.55 -26.26 -27.19
CA VAL A 23 -59.33 -26.42 -28.00
C VAL A 23 -59.14 -25.25 -28.98
N ALA A 24 -60.21 -24.80 -29.65
CA ALA A 24 -60.14 -23.62 -30.52
C ALA A 24 -59.76 -22.35 -29.73
N GLY A 25 -60.32 -22.17 -28.54
CA GLY A 25 -59.95 -21.08 -27.62
C GLY A 25 -58.48 -21.15 -27.18
N SER A 26 -57.96 -22.34 -26.86
CA SER A 26 -56.56 -22.55 -26.50
C SER A 26 -55.60 -22.23 -27.65
N VAL A 27 -55.95 -22.60 -28.88
CA VAL A 27 -55.14 -22.28 -30.07
C VAL A 27 -55.12 -20.78 -30.32
N ILE A 28 -56.25 -20.09 -30.20
CA ILE A 28 -56.33 -18.63 -30.33
C ILE A 28 -55.49 -17.93 -29.26
N LEU A 29 -55.57 -18.39 -28.00
CA LEU A 29 -54.74 -17.88 -26.90
C LEU A 29 -53.25 -18.09 -27.14
N MET A 30 -52.84 -19.26 -27.66
CA MET A 30 -51.43 -19.52 -28.00
C MET A 30 -50.93 -18.59 -29.11
N ILE A 31 -51.72 -18.39 -30.17
CA ILE A 31 -51.35 -17.47 -31.26
C ILE A 31 -51.26 -16.04 -30.74
N ALA A 32 -52.21 -15.60 -29.92
CA ALA A 32 -52.20 -14.27 -29.31
C ALA A 32 -51.00 -14.08 -28.36
N ALA A 33 -50.66 -15.09 -27.55
CA ALA A 33 -49.48 -15.06 -26.69
C ALA A 33 -48.18 -15.02 -27.51
N GLY A 34 -48.08 -15.82 -28.58
CA GLY A 34 -46.94 -15.81 -29.50
C GLY A 34 -46.77 -14.45 -30.20
N ALA A 35 -47.87 -13.85 -30.65
CA ALA A 35 -47.86 -12.51 -31.26
C ALA A 35 -47.46 -11.42 -30.25
N MET A 36 -47.97 -11.48 -29.02
CA MET A 36 -47.58 -10.55 -27.95
C MET A 36 -46.12 -10.71 -27.56
N PHE A 37 -45.62 -11.94 -27.44
CA PHE A 37 -44.21 -12.21 -27.17
C PHE A 37 -43.31 -11.69 -28.29
N TYR A 38 -43.68 -11.93 -29.55
CA TYR A 38 -42.95 -11.42 -30.72
C TYR A 38 -42.92 -9.89 -30.74
N TYR A 39 -44.06 -9.25 -30.47
CA TYR A 39 -44.16 -7.79 -30.39
C TYR A 39 -43.32 -7.23 -29.24
N ALA A 40 -43.41 -7.80 -28.04
CA ALA A 40 -42.61 -7.40 -26.89
C ALA A 40 -41.11 -7.59 -27.14
N SER A 41 -40.71 -8.68 -27.79
CA SER A 41 -39.33 -8.94 -28.21
C SER A 41 -38.81 -7.89 -29.18
N GLN A 42 -39.59 -7.53 -30.22
CA GLN A 42 -39.21 -6.46 -31.14
C GLN A 42 -39.14 -5.09 -30.45
N GLN A 43 -40.05 -4.80 -29.52
CA GLN A 43 -40.04 -3.53 -28.78
C GLN A 43 -38.82 -3.44 -27.84
N ALA A 44 -38.45 -4.54 -27.19
CA ALA A 44 -37.24 -4.64 -26.38
C ALA A 44 -35.97 -4.50 -27.24
N GLN A 45 -35.92 -5.11 -28.43
CA GLN A 45 -34.83 -4.90 -29.39
C GLN A 45 -34.74 -3.43 -29.85
N LYS A 46 -35.87 -2.78 -30.17
CA LYS A 46 -35.89 -1.35 -30.53
C LYS A 46 -35.43 -0.44 -29.39
N LYS A 47 -35.85 -0.69 -28.14
CA LYS A 47 -35.34 0.05 -26.97
C LYS A 47 -33.84 -0.18 -26.74
N ARG A 48 -33.33 -1.40 -26.96
CA ARG A 48 -31.89 -1.69 -26.91
C ARG A 48 -31.12 -0.90 -27.97
N LEU A 49 -31.63 -0.82 -29.19
CA LEU A 49 -31.01 -0.04 -30.29
C LEU A 49 -31.10 1.48 -30.08
N ALA A 50 -32.15 1.99 -29.43
CA ALA A 50 -32.33 3.42 -29.16
C ALA A 50 -31.38 3.95 -28.06
N ASN A 51 -30.88 3.08 -27.17
CA ASN A 51 -29.88 3.41 -26.14
C ASN A 51 -28.42 3.31 -26.64
N ASN A 52 -28.18 3.03 -27.93
CA ASN A 52 -26.85 2.81 -28.52
C ASN A 52 -25.86 3.98 -28.41
N SER A 53 -26.26 5.17 -27.97
CA SER A 53 -25.37 6.34 -27.91
C SER A 53 -24.48 6.40 -26.67
N ALA A 54 -24.57 5.46 -25.72
CA ALA A 54 -23.82 5.52 -24.46
C ALA A 54 -23.12 4.21 -24.02
N GLU A 55 -23.21 3.12 -24.79
CA GLU A 55 -22.65 1.82 -24.41
C GLU A 55 -21.75 1.25 -25.51
N THR A 56 -20.60 0.69 -25.14
CA THR A 56 -19.74 -0.08 -26.04
C THR A 56 -20.20 -1.53 -26.05
N VAL A 57 -20.69 -2.03 -27.18
CA VAL A 57 -21.14 -3.43 -27.31
C VAL A 57 -19.95 -4.33 -27.62
N VAL A 58 -19.80 -5.41 -26.87
CA VAL A 58 -18.80 -6.46 -27.10
C VAL A 58 -19.52 -7.79 -27.27
N THR A 59 -19.37 -8.42 -28.42
CA THR A 59 -19.96 -9.72 -28.72
C THR A 59 -18.92 -10.82 -28.56
N ILE A 60 -19.18 -11.77 -27.66
CA ILE A 60 -18.30 -12.91 -27.42
C ILE A 60 -18.73 -14.06 -28.33
N HIS A 61 -17.82 -14.48 -29.19
CA HIS A 61 -17.91 -15.66 -30.03
C HIS A 61 -17.17 -16.84 -29.37
N PRO A 62 -17.29 -18.08 -29.88
CA PRO A 62 -16.64 -19.24 -29.26
C PRO A 62 -15.12 -19.12 -29.07
N LYS A 63 -14.42 -18.36 -29.92
CA LYS A 63 -12.94 -18.25 -29.93
C LYS A 63 -12.40 -16.82 -29.95
N SER A 64 -13.26 -15.81 -29.90
CA SER A 64 -12.88 -14.40 -30.02
C SER A 64 -13.98 -13.50 -29.47
N CYS A 65 -13.70 -12.21 -29.34
CA CYS A 65 -14.72 -11.20 -29.12
C CYS A 65 -14.65 -10.11 -30.19
N GLU A 66 -15.78 -9.47 -30.48
CA GLU A 66 -15.89 -8.40 -31.46
C GLU A 66 -16.58 -7.18 -30.84
N PRO A 67 -15.94 -6.00 -30.83
CA PRO A 67 -14.53 -5.78 -31.19
C PRO A 67 -13.58 -6.45 -30.17
N ASN A 68 -12.38 -6.86 -30.63
CA ASN A 68 -11.29 -7.32 -29.77
C ASN A 68 -10.28 -6.22 -29.43
N ALA A 69 -10.44 -5.03 -29.99
CA ALA A 69 -9.68 -3.84 -29.67
C ALA A 69 -10.66 -2.67 -29.49
N ILE A 70 -10.65 -2.07 -28.31
CA ILE A 70 -11.62 -1.05 -27.90
C ILE A 70 -10.88 0.22 -27.52
N THR A 71 -11.41 1.36 -27.91
CA THR A 71 -10.94 2.67 -27.43
C THR A 71 -12.09 3.46 -26.82
N VAL A 72 -11.91 3.96 -25.60
CA VAL A 72 -12.90 4.77 -24.87
C VAL A 72 -12.25 5.92 -24.12
N PRO A 73 -12.96 7.02 -23.82
CA PRO A 73 -12.43 8.06 -22.93
C PRO A 73 -12.33 7.58 -21.48
N ALA A 74 -11.39 8.12 -20.72
CA ALA A 74 -11.31 7.94 -19.27
C ALA A 74 -12.59 8.42 -18.56
N GLY A 75 -12.90 7.80 -17.43
CA GLY A 75 -14.13 8.04 -16.66
C GLY A 75 -15.12 6.87 -16.76
N LYS A 76 -16.40 7.18 -16.54
CA LYS A 76 -17.48 6.18 -16.52
C LYS A 76 -17.77 5.65 -17.93
N ASN A 77 -17.61 4.36 -18.10
CA ASN A 77 -17.89 3.64 -19.34
C ASN A 77 -18.84 2.48 -19.06
N ALA A 78 -19.76 2.24 -19.99
CA ALA A 78 -20.68 1.12 -19.96
C ALA A 78 -20.37 0.15 -21.12
N PHE A 79 -20.14 -1.12 -20.81
CA PHE A 79 -19.92 -2.18 -21.78
C PHE A 79 -21.09 -3.14 -21.77
N ARG A 80 -21.68 -3.39 -22.93
CA ARG A 80 -22.71 -4.40 -23.10
C ARG A 80 -22.09 -5.67 -23.67
N ILE A 81 -22.00 -6.69 -22.84
CA ILE A 81 -21.40 -7.97 -23.21
C ILE A 81 -22.50 -8.89 -23.71
N VAL A 82 -22.43 -9.29 -24.98
CA VAL A 82 -23.38 -10.18 -25.64
C VAL A 82 -22.73 -11.54 -25.82
N ASN A 83 -23.34 -12.60 -25.29
CA ASN A 83 -22.83 -13.95 -25.49
C ASN A 83 -23.45 -14.58 -26.75
N ALA A 84 -22.68 -14.62 -27.83
CA ALA A 84 -23.01 -15.29 -29.09
C ALA A 84 -22.31 -16.66 -29.23
N SER A 85 -21.88 -17.25 -28.11
CA SER A 85 -21.32 -18.60 -28.03
C SER A 85 -22.33 -19.60 -27.48
N GLU A 86 -21.97 -20.88 -27.48
CA GLU A 86 -22.81 -21.98 -26.97
C GLU A 86 -22.57 -22.30 -25.49
N ARG A 87 -21.66 -21.58 -24.82
CA ARG A 87 -21.30 -21.81 -23.41
C ARG A 87 -21.54 -20.56 -22.57
N ALA A 88 -21.69 -20.71 -21.26
CA ALA A 88 -21.59 -19.56 -20.37
C ALA A 88 -20.18 -18.97 -20.45
N VAL A 89 -20.09 -17.64 -20.45
CA VAL A 89 -18.84 -16.89 -20.62
C VAL A 89 -18.70 -15.78 -19.58
N GLU A 90 -17.48 -15.29 -19.41
CA GLU A 90 -17.17 -14.10 -18.61
C GLU A 90 -16.47 -13.03 -19.44
N TRP A 91 -16.51 -11.79 -18.96
CA TRP A 91 -15.76 -10.69 -19.54
C TRP A 91 -15.17 -9.81 -18.44
N GLU A 92 -13.88 -9.58 -18.52
CA GLU A 92 -13.06 -8.91 -17.51
C GLU A 92 -12.24 -7.80 -18.18
N ILE A 93 -12.00 -6.72 -17.44
CA ILE A 93 -10.99 -5.71 -17.75
C ILE A 93 -9.80 -5.93 -16.81
N LEU A 94 -8.60 -6.05 -17.38
CA LEU A 94 -7.39 -6.45 -16.67
C LEU A 94 -6.29 -5.39 -16.78
N ASP A 95 -5.65 -5.08 -15.65
CA ASP A 95 -4.41 -4.32 -15.55
C ASP A 95 -3.31 -5.22 -14.98
N GLY A 96 -2.52 -5.85 -15.87
CA GLY A 96 -1.59 -6.90 -15.50
C GLY A 96 -2.28 -8.13 -14.89
N VAL A 97 -2.18 -8.27 -13.56
CA VAL A 97 -2.83 -9.33 -12.76
C VAL A 97 -4.08 -8.86 -12.02
N LEU A 98 -4.40 -7.56 -12.07
CA LEU A 98 -5.53 -6.96 -11.37
C LEU A 98 -6.78 -7.01 -12.25
N VAL A 99 -7.90 -7.50 -11.69
CA VAL A 99 -9.22 -7.37 -12.30
C VAL A 99 -9.80 -6.01 -11.92
N ILE A 100 -10.00 -5.15 -12.93
CA ILE A 100 -10.57 -3.81 -12.75
C ILE A 100 -12.08 -3.89 -12.58
N GLU A 101 -12.75 -4.70 -13.41
CA GLU A 101 -14.19 -4.96 -13.37
C GLU A 101 -14.49 -6.24 -14.16
N GLU A 102 -15.50 -7.01 -13.75
CA GLU A 102 -15.84 -8.29 -14.36
C GLU A 102 -17.35 -8.57 -14.37
N ARG A 103 -17.81 -9.41 -15.30
CA ARG A 103 -19.06 -10.17 -15.14
C ARG A 103 -18.87 -11.60 -15.58
N GLU A 104 -19.30 -12.50 -14.72
CA GLU A 104 -19.25 -13.94 -14.94
C GLU A 104 -20.60 -14.51 -15.38
N ASN A 105 -20.59 -15.76 -15.83
CA ASN A 105 -21.77 -16.60 -16.03
C ASN A 105 -22.83 -16.02 -16.99
N ILE A 106 -22.40 -15.30 -18.02
CA ILE A 106 -23.28 -14.78 -19.07
C ILE A 106 -23.73 -15.97 -19.94
N ALA A 107 -24.97 -16.42 -19.79
CA ALA A 107 -25.47 -17.60 -20.52
C ALA A 107 -25.61 -17.35 -22.04
N PRO A 108 -25.59 -18.42 -22.87
CA PRO A 108 -25.77 -18.33 -24.32
C PRO A 108 -27.01 -17.52 -24.74
N GLY A 109 -26.83 -16.57 -25.66
CA GLY A 109 -27.90 -15.71 -26.18
C GLY A 109 -28.33 -14.56 -25.25
N LEU A 110 -27.73 -14.44 -24.05
CA LEU A 110 -27.98 -13.33 -23.13
C LEU A 110 -26.95 -12.21 -23.27
N SER A 111 -27.28 -11.05 -22.70
CA SER A 111 -26.34 -9.96 -22.55
C SER A 111 -26.40 -9.33 -21.16
N GLN A 112 -25.27 -8.81 -20.71
CA GLN A 112 -25.10 -8.11 -19.43
C GLN A 112 -24.44 -6.75 -19.66
N ILE A 113 -24.68 -5.82 -18.75
CA ILE A 113 -24.04 -4.50 -18.76
C ILE A 113 -23.03 -4.42 -17.63
N ILE A 114 -21.86 -3.87 -17.94
CA ILE A 114 -20.76 -3.62 -17.03
C ILE A 114 -20.51 -2.14 -17.00
N ASN A 115 -20.42 -1.55 -15.82
CA ASN A 115 -20.06 -0.15 -15.66
C ASN A 115 -18.69 -0.09 -15.00
N ALA A 116 -17.72 0.52 -15.67
CA ALA A 116 -16.37 0.69 -15.15
C ALA A 116 -16.01 2.18 -15.12
N ASN A 117 -15.31 2.61 -14.07
CA ASN A 117 -14.71 3.94 -14.03
C ASN A 117 -13.22 3.83 -14.35
N LEU A 118 -12.85 4.07 -15.60
CA LEU A 118 -11.53 3.76 -16.14
C LEU A 118 -10.58 4.97 -16.04
N GLN A 119 -9.33 4.71 -15.71
CA GLN A 119 -8.25 5.70 -15.81
C GLN A 119 -7.62 5.64 -17.20
N PRO A 120 -6.96 6.72 -17.68
CA PRO A 120 -6.21 6.65 -18.93
C PRO A 120 -5.13 5.55 -18.86
N GLY A 121 -4.98 4.78 -19.92
CA GLY A 121 -4.03 3.66 -19.96
C GLY A 121 -4.43 2.54 -20.91
N ASP A 122 -3.60 1.50 -20.95
CA ASP A 122 -3.82 0.31 -21.76
C ASP A 122 -4.15 -0.89 -20.87
N TYR A 123 -5.27 -1.54 -21.17
CA TYR A 123 -5.81 -2.69 -20.44
C TYR A 123 -5.95 -3.88 -21.37
N ALA A 124 -5.92 -5.09 -20.81
CA ALA A 124 -6.34 -6.30 -21.52
C ALA A 124 -7.82 -6.59 -21.22
N ILE A 125 -8.53 -7.20 -22.17
CA ILE A 125 -9.89 -7.69 -21.96
C ILE A 125 -9.96 -9.19 -22.27
N THR A 126 -10.75 -9.94 -21.51
CA THR A 126 -11.02 -11.34 -21.86
C THR A 126 -12.05 -11.42 -22.99
N CYS A 127 -12.00 -12.50 -23.77
CA CYS A 127 -12.97 -12.77 -24.84
C CYS A 127 -13.74 -14.06 -24.54
N GLY A 128 -14.35 -14.16 -23.34
CA GLY A 128 -15.20 -15.27 -22.95
C GLY A 128 -14.48 -16.38 -22.20
N LEU A 129 -13.82 -17.28 -22.92
CA LEU A 129 -13.07 -18.38 -22.30
C LEU A 129 -11.62 -17.95 -22.08
N LEU A 130 -11.03 -18.33 -20.94
CA LEU A 130 -9.61 -18.10 -20.60
C LEU A 130 -8.62 -18.56 -21.67
N SER A 131 -8.99 -19.57 -22.47
CA SER A 131 -8.18 -20.08 -23.58
C SER A 131 -8.18 -19.18 -24.82
N ASN A 132 -9.11 -18.23 -24.91
CA ASN A 132 -9.21 -17.33 -26.06
C ASN A 132 -8.14 -16.24 -25.95
N PRO A 133 -7.58 -15.78 -27.09
CA PRO A 133 -6.70 -14.63 -27.10
C PRO A 133 -7.39 -13.41 -26.46
N ARG A 134 -6.67 -12.72 -25.57
CA ARG A 134 -7.14 -11.49 -24.94
C ARG A 134 -7.23 -10.36 -25.98
N GLY A 135 -8.24 -9.51 -25.82
CA GLY A 135 -8.35 -8.25 -26.54
C GLY A 135 -7.62 -7.11 -25.82
N THR A 136 -7.67 -5.92 -26.40
CA THR A 136 -7.12 -4.68 -25.82
C THR A 136 -8.20 -3.64 -25.58
N LEU A 137 -8.01 -2.86 -24.52
CA LEU A 137 -8.83 -1.69 -24.19
C LEU A 137 -7.89 -0.51 -23.95
N HIS A 138 -7.87 0.43 -24.89
CA HIS A 138 -7.15 1.69 -24.76
C HIS A 138 -8.07 2.77 -24.20
N VAL A 139 -7.68 3.38 -23.10
CA VAL A 139 -8.45 4.43 -22.44
C VAL A 139 -7.74 5.76 -22.65
N THR A 140 -8.37 6.65 -23.43
CA THR A 140 -7.78 7.94 -23.78
C THR A 140 -7.96 8.95 -22.64
N PRO A 141 -6.98 9.84 -22.42
CA PRO A 141 -7.14 10.96 -21.49
C PRO A 141 -8.32 11.87 -21.84
N THR A 142 -8.89 12.48 -20.81
CA THR A 142 -9.95 13.50 -20.83
C THR A 142 -9.49 14.70 -20.00
N ALA A 143 -10.11 15.86 -20.20
CA ALA A 143 -9.80 17.04 -19.38
C ALA A 143 -10.06 16.77 -17.88
N GLU A 144 -11.12 16.02 -17.58
CA GLU A 144 -11.48 15.58 -16.23
C GLU A 144 -10.44 14.62 -15.65
N SER A 145 -9.97 13.63 -16.42
CA SER A 145 -8.93 12.70 -15.95
C SER A 145 -7.59 13.39 -15.78
N ASP A 146 -7.25 14.35 -16.65
CA ASP A 146 -6.02 15.14 -16.53
C ASP A 146 -6.07 16.06 -15.31
N ALA A 147 -7.24 16.66 -15.04
CA ALA A 147 -7.47 17.43 -13.81
C ALA A 147 -7.40 16.54 -12.57
N ALA A 148 -8.00 15.34 -12.61
CA ALA A 148 -7.95 14.38 -11.51
C ALA A 148 -6.55 13.81 -11.27
N ALA A 149 -5.74 13.60 -12.32
CA ALA A 149 -4.34 13.19 -12.21
C ALA A 149 -3.45 14.29 -11.59
N LYS A 150 -3.84 15.55 -11.74
CA LYS A 150 -3.19 16.71 -11.09
C LYS A 150 -3.80 17.06 -9.74
N ALA A 151 -4.93 16.44 -9.37
CA ALA A 151 -5.57 16.67 -8.09
C ALA A 151 -4.76 15.99 -6.98
N ARG A 152 -4.82 16.58 -5.78
CA ARG A 152 -4.21 15.99 -4.58
C ARG A 152 -4.82 14.61 -4.30
N PRO A 153 -4.03 13.63 -3.85
CA PRO A 153 -4.58 12.35 -3.41
C PRO A 153 -5.65 12.56 -2.34
N SER A 154 -6.73 11.77 -2.39
CA SER A 154 -7.73 11.78 -1.33
C SER A 154 -7.16 11.18 -0.03
N MET A 155 -7.76 11.48 1.12
CA MET A 155 -7.37 10.90 2.40
C MET A 155 -7.41 9.36 2.41
N VAL A 156 -8.28 8.75 1.60
CA VAL A 156 -8.38 7.29 1.43
C VAL A 156 -7.07 6.71 0.86
N ALA A 157 -6.38 7.45 0.00
CA ALA A 157 -5.12 7.01 -0.60
C ALA A 157 -3.99 6.83 0.43
N PHE A 158 -4.09 7.46 1.60
CA PHE A 158 -3.12 7.35 2.69
C PHE A 158 -3.41 6.21 3.68
N ILE A 159 -4.59 5.57 3.62
CA ILE A 159 -4.94 4.47 4.53
C ILE A 159 -3.94 3.33 4.40
N GLY A 160 -3.58 2.93 3.17
CA GLY A 160 -2.58 1.89 2.90
C GLY A 160 -1.21 2.25 3.47
N PRO A 161 -0.58 3.36 3.04
CA PRO A 161 0.69 3.86 3.58
C PRO A 161 0.74 3.95 5.10
N LEU A 162 -0.30 4.50 5.73
CA LEU A 162 -0.37 4.64 7.19
C LEU A 162 -0.49 3.28 7.91
N SER A 163 -1.28 2.36 7.37
CA SER A 163 -1.44 1.02 7.93
C SER A 163 -0.13 0.24 7.87
N GLU A 164 0.55 0.29 6.72
CA GLU A 164 1.85 -0.36 6.53
C GLU A 164 2.94 0.29 7.39
N TYR A 165 2.91 1.61 7.59
CA TYR A 165 3.83 2.26 8.53
C TYR A 165 3.60 1.84 9.98
N ARG A 166 2.34 1.64 10.39
CA ARG A 166 2.01 1.08 11.72
C ARG A 166 2.57 -0.34 11.89
N VAL A 167 2.51 -1.17 10.85
CA VAL A 167 3.13 -2.51 10.84
C VAL A 167 4.66 -2.41 10.96
N TYR A 168 5.28 -1.47 10.23
CA TYR A 168 6.70 -1.17 10.34
C TYR A 168 7.08 -0.80 11.78
N LEU A 169 6.36 0.14 12.41
CA LEU A 169 6.62 0.55 13.79
C LEU A 169 6.48 -0.62 14.76
N SER A 170 5.41 -1.40 14.66
CA SER A 170 5.22 -2.61 15.50
C SER A 170 6.40 -3.58 15.37
N THR A 171 6.85 -3.83 14.15
CA THR A 171 7.93 -4.77 13.84
C THR A 171 9.27 -4.26 14.35
N LYS A 172 9.60 -3.00 14.07
CA LYS A 172 10.88 -2.40 14.47
C LYS A 172 10.95 -2.14 15.97
N SER A 173 9.86 -1.72 16.63
CA SER A 173 9.80 -1.64 18.09
C SER A 173 9.98 -3.01 18.75
N SER A 174 9.43 -4.08 18.16
CA SER A 174 9.65 -5.43 18.69
C SER A 174 11.10 -5.91 18.52
N ALA A 175 11.75 -5.51 17.42
CA ALA A 175 13.19 -5.77 17.23
C ALA A 175 14.05 -4.97 18.21
N LEU A 176 13.69 -3.71 18.48
CA LEU A 176 14.34 -2.87 19.47
C LEU A 176 14.24 -3.47 20.88
N ILE A 177 13.05 -3.93 21.30
CA ILE A 177 12.87 -4.60 22.60
C ILE A 177 13.82 -5.79 22.75
N ARG A 178 13.95 -6.62 21.70
CA ARG A 178 14.88 -7.76 21.72
C ARG A 178 16.34 -7.31 21.83
N ALA A 179 16.75 -6.34 21.03
CA ALA A 179 18.14 -5.84 21.07
C ALA A 179 18.51 -5.20 22.42
N VAL A 180 17.57 -4.49 23.06
CA VAL A 180 17.77 -3.92 24.41
C VAL A 180 17.78 -5.01 25.47
N ASN A 181 17.00 -6.07 25.30
CA ASN A 181 17.05 -7.24 26.18
C ASN A 181 18.41 -7.95 26.10
N ASP A 182 19.01 -8.07 24.91
CA ASP A 182 20.35 -8.64 24.77
C ASP A 182 21.42 -7.75 25.45
N LEU A 183 21.30 -6.42 25.31
CA LEU A 183 22.14 -5.46 26.03
C LEU A 183 21.97 -5.56 27.55
N GLN A 184 20.73 -5.69 28.04
CA GLN A 184 20.44 -5.87 29.45
C GLN A 184 21.09 -7.14 30.00
N GLN A 185 20.96 -8.27 29.30
CA GLN A 185 21.55 -9.54 29.74
C GLN A 185 23.07 -9.43 29.86
N ALA A 186 23.73 -8.77 28.90
CA ALA A 186 25.17 -8.56 28.95
C ALA A 186 25.60 -7.67 30.13
N ILE A 187 24.85 -6.60 30.42
CA ILE A 187 25.09 -5.72 31.58
C ILE A 187 24.89 -6.48 32.89
N GLU A 188 23.79 -7.23 33.03
CA GLU A 188 23.45 -7.99 34.24
C GLU A 188 24.43 -9.15 34.49
N ALA A 189 25.01 -9.72 33.43
CA ALA A 189 26.06 -10.73 33.52
C ALA A 189 27.43 -10.15 33.95
N GLY A 190 27.57 -8.82 33.99
CA GLY A 190 28.83 -8.16 34.28
C GLY A 190 29.85 -8.21 33.12
N ASP A 191 29.42 -8.60 31.91
CA ASP A 191 30.30 -8.75 30.75
C ASP A 191 30.36 -7.45 29.95
N LEU A 192 31.40 -6.65 30.24
CA LEU A 192 31.63 -5.37 29.58
C LEU A 192 31.78 -5.51 28.06
N ALA A 193 32.50 -6.53 27.58
CA ALA A 193 32.77 -6.70 26.16
C ALA A 193 31.49 -7.08 25.41
N ALA A 194 30.71 -8.00 25.97
CA ALA A 194 29.40 -8.34 25.42
C ALA A 194 28.44 -7.14 25.44
N ALA A 195 28.45 -6.33 26.51
CA ALA A 195 27.60 -5.16 26.63
C ALA A 195 27.97 -4.07 25.60
N GLN A 196 29.26 -3.80 25.41
CA GLN A 196 29.75 -2.89 24.36
C GLN A 196 29.33 -3.38 22.96
N HIS A 197 29.43 -4.68 22.70
CA HIS A 197 29.02 -5.25 21.42
C HIS A 197 27.49 -5.17 21.21
N ALA A 198 26.69 -5.43 22.24
CA ALA A 198 25.23 -5.37 22.17
C ALA A 198 24.66 -3.94 22.07
N TYR A 199 25.43 -2.93 22.50
CA TYR A 199 25.01 -1.53 22.45
C TYR A 199 24.73 -1.06 21.02
N ALA A 200 25.64 -1.30 20.06
CA ALA A 200 25.47 -0.79 18.70
C ALA A 200 24.23 -1.34 17.97
N PRO A 201 23.90 -2.66 18.00
CA PRO A 201 22.64 -3.17 17.48
C PRO A 201 21.39 -2.56 18.14
N ALA A 202 21.41 -2.36 19.46
CA ALA A 202 20.31 -1.73 20.19
C ALA A 202 20.09 -0.28 19.76
N ARG A 203 21.17 0.50 19.59
CA ARG A 203 21.11 1.87 19.06
C ARG A 203 20.61 1.92 17.64
N ALA A 204 21.13 1.07 16.76
CA ALA A 204 20.66 0.99 15.38
C ALA A 204 19.17 0.62 15.31
N ALA A 205 18.67 -0.24 16.20
CA ALA A 205 17.25 -0.56 16.26
C ALA A 205 16.39 0.65 16.68
N TYR A 206 16.87 1.48 17.61
CA TYR A 206 16.19 2.72 18.01
C TYR A 206 16.18 3.75 16.88
N GLN A 207 17.33 3.96 16.25
CA GLN A 207 17.49 4.97 15.19
C GLN A 207 16.58 4.69 13.97
N ARG A 208 16.20 3.45 13.70
CA ARG A 208 15.21 3.12 12.64
C ARG A 208 13.82 3.69 12.91
N ILE A 209 13.43 3.86 14.17
CA ILE A 209 12.13 4.41 14.57
C ILE A 209 12.21 5.81 15.19
N ALA A 210 13.42 6.37 15.33
CA ALA A 210 13.64 7.67 15.96
C ALA A 210 12.77 8.81 15.39
N PRO A 211 12.54 8.94 14.06
CA PRO A 211 11.65 9.99 13.54
C PRO A 211 10.22 9.93 14.13
N ALA A 212 9.71 8.73 14.41
CA ALA A 212 8.41 8.54 15.05
C ALA A 212 8.49 8.74 16.56
N ALA A 213 9.55 8.23 17.21
CA ALA A 213 9.75 8.35 18.66
C ALA A 213 9.90 9.81 19.11
N GLN A 214 10.59 10.64 18.34
CA GLN A 214 10.81 12.07 18.61
C GLN A 214 9.53 12.91 18.71
N ARG A 215 8.38 12.39 18.26
CA ARG A 215 7.07 13.02 18.47
C ARG A 215 6.60 12.90 19.92
N LEU A 216 7.12 11.94 20.66
CA LEU A 216 6.81 11.65 22.06
C LEU A 216 7.94 12.22 22.91
N ALA A 217 8.05 13.55 22.94
CA ALA A 217 9.24 14.26 23.46
C ALA A 217 9.68 13.81 24.86
N GLU A 218 8.74 13.55 25.78
CA GLU A 218 9.08 13.05 27.12
C GLU A 218 9.73 11.66 27.10
N LEU A 219 9.20 10.74 26.28
CA LEU A 219 9.79 9.40 26.12
C LEU A 219 11.10 9.45 25.34
N ASP A 220 11.19 10.24 24.27
CA ASP A 220 12.43 10.43 23.52
C ASP A 220 13.55 10.98 24.42
N ASN A 221 13.23 11.95 25.30
CA ASN A 221 14.18 12.45 26.29
C ASN A 221 14.60 11.36 27.29
N ALA A 222 13.65 10.57 27.81
CA ALA A 222 13.98 9.48 28.74
C ALA A 222 14.88 8.39 28.11
N ILE A 223 14.73 8.14 26.81
CA ILE A 223 15.42 7.09 26.07
C ILE A 223 16.74 7.56 25.47
N ASN A 224 16.79 8.79 24.95
CA ASN A 224 17.83 9.26 24.03
C ASN A 224 18.40 10.65 24.37
N ALA A 225 18.07 11.25 25.51
CA ALA A 225 18.70 12.52 25.89
C ALA A 225 20.21 12.33 26.13
N ARG A 226 20.99 13.26 25.59
CA ARG A 226 22.44 13.32 25.78
C ARG A 226 22.79 14.03 27.09
N ALA A 227 23.99 13.80 27.59
CA ALA A 227 24.47 14.43 28.82
C ALA A 227 24.38 15.97 28.76
N ASP A 228 24.62 16.60 27.61
CA ASP A 228 24.56 18.06 27.47
C ASP A 228 23.16 18.68 27.60
N TYR A 229 22.11 17.86 27.66
CA TYR A 229 20.74 18.32 27.93
C TYR A 229 20.48 18.51 29.43
N PHE A 230 21.39 18.03 30.28
CA PHE A 230 21.28 18.09 31.73
C PHE A 230 22.26 19.09 32.33
N GLU A 231 21.82 19.83 33.35
CA GLU A 231 22.63 20.87 34.02
C GLU A 231 23.94 20.29 34.57
N LYS A 232 23.88 19.11 35.19
CA LYS A 232 25.04 18.41 35.77
C LYS A 232 25.68 17.41 34.83
N ARG A 233 25.26 17.38 33.56
CA ARG A 233 25.75 16.47 32.52
C ARG A 233 25.75 15.00 32.96
N GLU A 234 26.89 14.32 32.85
CA GLU A 234 27.02 12.91 33.21
C GLU A 234 26.78 12.63 34.70
N GLN A 235 26.86 13.67 35.54
CA GLN A 235 26.60 13.60 36.99
C GLN A 235 25.16 13.95 37.37
N ASP A 236 24.31 14.24 36.38
CA ASP A 236 22.91 14.55 36.64
C ASP A 236 22.14 13.29 37.04
N PRO A 237 21.38 13.29 38.15
CA PRO A 237 20.57 12.15 38.55
C PRO A 237 19.45 11.83 37.53
N GLY A 238 19.09 12.78 36.67
CA GLY A 238 18.15 12.58 35.57
C GLY A 238 18.78 11.94 34.32
N PHE A 239 20.12 11.87 34.22
CA PHE A 239 20.79 11.31 33.06
C PHE A 239 20.63 9.78 33.00
N SER A 240 19.85 9.33 32.01
CA SER A 240 19.39 7.94 31.86
C SER A 240 19.44 7.51 30.38
N GLY A 241 18.89 6.35 30.07
CA GLY A 241 18.67 5.88 28.70
C GLY A 241 19.96 5.44 28.02
N PHE A 242 19.95 5.48 26.69
CA PHE A 242 21.04 4.97 25.88
C PHE A 242 22.37 5.67 26.16
N HIS A 243 22.41 7.00 26.22
CA HIS A 243 23.67 7.72 26.40
C HIS A 243 24.25 7.58 27.81
N ARG A 244 23.42 7.34 28.83
CA ARG A 244 23.92 6.99 30.17
C ARG A 244 24.60 5.63 30.19
N ILE A 245 24.05 4.67 29.46
CA ILE A 245 24.65 3.35 29.26
C ILE A 245 25.93 3.48 28.44
N GLU A 246 25.92 4.24 27.35
CA GLU A 246 27.07 4.55 26.51
C GLU A 246 28.25 5.10 27.35
N PHE A 247 27.98 6.10 28.19
CA PHE A 247 28.97 6.70 29.07
C PHE A 247 29.62 5.65 29.99
N GLY A 248 28.81 4.80 30.62
CA GLY A 248 29.31 3.73 31.48
C GLY A 248 30.18 2.72 30.72
N LEU A 249 29.68 2.22 29.59
CA LEU A 249 30.34 1.18 28.83
C LEU A 249 31.63 1.64 28.14
N PHE A 250 31.65 2.84 27.55
CA PHE A 250 32.74 3.26 26.68
C PHE A 250 33.70 4.25 27.34
N SER A 251 33.19 5.17 28.17
CA SER A 251 34.03 6.13 28.90
C SER A 251 34.53 5.55 30.23
N GLN A 252 33.62 5.06 31.07
CA GLN A 252 34.00 4.50 32.38
C GLN A 252 34.52 3.06 32.29
N LYS A 253 34.26 2.37 31.16
CA LYS A 253 34.63 0.97 30.93
C LYS A 253 34.16 0.07 32.07
N SER A 254 32.92 0.28 32.52
CA SER A 254 32.29 -0.50 33.57
C SER A 254 30.80 -0.68 33.31
N VAL A 255 30.27 -1.79 33.81
CA VAL A 255 28.83 -2.10 33.87
C VAL A 255 28.22 -1.70 35.22
N ASP A 256 29.03 -1.22 36.16
CA ASP A 256 28.60 -0.87 37.52
C ASP A 256 27.51 0.20 37.50
N GLY A 257 26.40 -0.07 38.18
CA GLY A 257 25.25 0.82 38.27
C GLY A 257 24.43 0.95 36.97
N LEU A 258 24.75 0.20 35.90
CA LEU A 258 23.97 0.25 34.65
C LEU A 258 22.72 -0.64 34.65
N ALA A 259 22.66 -1.66 35.50
CA ALA A 259 21.49 -2.55 35.61
C ALA A 259 20.16 -1.79 35.80
N PRO A 260 20.01 -0.87 36.78
CA PRO A 260 18.76 -0.10 36.91
C PRO A 260 18.50 0.83 35.71
N VAL A 261 19.55 1.32 35.02
CA VAL A 261 19.40 2.21 33.85
C VAL A 261 18.84 1.43 32.65
N VAL A 262 19.38 0.25 32.36
CA VAL A 262 18.92 -0.57 31.22
C VAL A 262 17.53 -1.18 31.49
N GLN A 263 17.20 -1.51 32.74
CA GLN A 263 15.84 -1.91 33.12
C GLN A 263 14.82 -0.80 32.89
N LYS A 264 15.15 0.45 33.27
CA LYS A 264 14.30 1.61 32.97
C LYS A 264 14.17 1.81 31.46
N LEU A 265 15.27 1.73 30.71
CA LEU A 265 15.28 1.85 29.25
C LEU A 265 14.35 0.80 28.59
N GLN A 266 14.36 -0.45 29.06
CA GLN A 266 13.47 -1.49 28.55
C GLN A 266 11.99 -1.13 28.78
N SER A 267 11.65 -0.62 29.97
CA SER A 267 10.29 -0.15 30.30
C SER A 267 9.88 1.05 29.45
N ASP A 268 10.78 2.03 29.26
CA ASP A 268 10.52 3.21 28.44
C ASP A 268 10.28 2.80 26.96
N ILE A 269 11.03 1.83 26.44
CA ILE A 269 10.86 1.29 25.08
C ILE A 269 9.56 0.50 24.92
N ALA A 270 9.15 -0.26 25.95
CA ALA A 270 7.84 -0.91 25.94
C ALA A 270 6.71 0.13 25.87
N SER A 271 6.81 1.18 26.68
CA SER A 271 5.88 2.33 26.66
C SER A 271 5.89 3.05 25.32
N LEU A 272 7.08 3.24 24.71
CA LEU A 272 7.23 3.82 23.38
C LEU A 272 6.47 3.00 22.33
N LYS A 273 6.61 1.67 22.33
CA LYS A 273 5.87 0.79 21.41
C LYS A 273 4.36 0.97 21.56
N GLU A 274 3.86 0.95 22.80
CA GLU A 274 2.43 1.12 23.07
C GLU A 274 1.91 2.47 22.56
N GLN A 275 2.62 3.56 22.87
CA GLN A 275 2.21 4.91 22.45
C GLN A 275 2.29 5.12 20.94
N LEU A 276 3.33 4.60 20.28
CA LEU A 276 3.46 4.64 18.81
C LEU A 276 2.32 3.91 18.11
N LEU A 277 1.80 2.83 18.71
CA LEU A 277 0.67 2.07 18.16
C LEU A 277 -0.68 2.63 18.61
N ALA A 278 -0.76 3.37 19.71
CA ALA A 278 -2.00 4.02 20.14
C ALA A 278 -2.29 5.30 19.35
N GLN A 279 -1.26 6.07 19.00
CA GLN A 279 -1.41 7.36 18.34
C GLN A 279 -1.48 7.23 16.82
N SER A 280 -2.49 7.85 16.22
CA SER A 280 -2.56 7.98 14.77
C SER A 280 -1.52 8.98 14.25
N ILE A 281 -0.97 8.70 13.08
CA ILE A 281 -0.09 9.61 12.35
C ILE A 281 -0.91 10.23 11.23
N ALA A 282 -0.96 11.56 11.20
CA ALA A 282 -1.57 12.27 10.07
C ALA A 282 -0.65 12.20 8.84
N PRO A 283 -1.17 12.17 7.59
CA PRO A 283 -0.34 12.04 6.39
C PRO A 283 0.82 13.05 6.28
N GLU A 284 0.58 14.31 6.62
CA GLU A 284 1.58 15.39 6.64
C GLU A 284 2.71 15.13 7.65
N GLN A 285 2.42 14.37 8.69
CA GLN A 285 3.42 14.00 9.68
C GLN A 285 4.36 12.90 9.19
N LEU A 286 3.95 12.05 8.23
CA LEU A 286 4.84 11.03 7.66
C LEU A 286 6.04 11.68 6.96
N ALA A 287 5.80 12.67 6.10
CA ALA A 287 6.87 13.36 5.39
C ALA A 287 7.66 14.28 6.33
N SER A 288 6.97 15.10 7.13
CA SER A 288 7.65 16.12 7.93
C SER A 288 8.57 15.54 9.01
N MET A 289 8.28 14.35 9.57
CA MET A 289 9.15 13.74 10.57
C MET A 289 10.50 13.29 9.98
N VAL A 290 10.52 12.74 8.76
CA VAL A 290 11.77 12.35 8.10
C VAL A 290 12.54 13.54 7.56
N VAL A 291 11.85 14.61 7.11
CA VAL A 291 12.47 15.90 6.79
C VAL A 291 13.22 16.46 8.01
N ARG A 292 12.54 16.58 9.17
CA ARG A 292 13.16 17.09 10.40
C ARG A 292 14.34 16.24 10.84
N ASN A 293 14.23 14.92 10.72
CA ASN A 293 15.31 14.01 11.09
C ASN A 293 16.55 14.17 10.19
N MET A 294 16.37 14.25 8.87
CA MET A 294 17.48 14.48 7.93
C MET A 294 18.08 15.89 8.06
N ARG A 295 17.27 16.93 8.33
CA ARG A 295 17.77 18.27 8.70
C ARG A 295 18.61 18.24 9.96
N SER A 296 18.11 17.58 11.02
CA SER A 296 18.86 17.45 12.28
C SER A 296 20.18 16.71 12.08
N LEU A 297 20.20 15.68 11.22
CA LEU A 297 21.44 15.01 10.82
C LEU A 297 22.41 16.01 10.18
N ALA A 298 21.95 16.78 9.20
CA ALA A 298 22.76 17.72 8.45
C ALA A 298 23.30 18.90 9.27
N ASP A 299 22.46 19.48 10.14
CA ASP A 299 22.77 20.77 10.78
C ASP A 299 23.40 20.60 12.18
N ILE A 300 23.12 19.48 12.85
CA ILE A 300 23.49 19.27 14.26
C ILE A 300 24.35 18.02 14.42
N ARG A 301 23.82 16.85 14.02
CA ARG A 301 24.41 15.57 14.43
C ARG A 301 25.64 15.18 13.62
N SER A 302 25.83 15.72 12.42
CA SER A 302 27.06 15.59 11.63
C SER A 302 28.31 16.17 12.32
N ASN A 303 28.16 16.82 13.47
CA ASN A 303 29.30 17.25 14.28
C ASN A 303 29.84 16.13 15.18
N GLY A 304 29.16 14.99 15.27
CA GLY A 304 29.57 13.84 16.11
C GLY A 304 29.17 13.97 17.56
N GLU A 305 28.10 14.72 17.81
CA GLU A 305 27.63 15.00 19.15
C GLU A 305 26.73 13.89 19.71
N GLU A 306 26.24 12.97 18.88
CA GLU A 306 25.28 11.94 19.30
C GLU A 306 25.98 10.86 20.11
N GLU A 307 26.97 10.17 19.54
CA GLU A 307 27.66 9.04 20.17
C GLU A 307 29.06 9.44 20.65
N ARG A 308 29.11 10.33 21.66
CA ARG A 308 30.35 10.98 22.12
C ARG A 308 31.37 10.04 22.75
N TYR A 309 30.95 8.86 23.20
CA TYR A 309 31.84 7.93 23.90
C TYR A 309 32.10 6.67 23.07
N SER A 310 31.11 6.18 22.33
CA SER A 310 31.21 4.97 21.51
C SER A 310 31.62 5.24 20.05
N HIS A 311 31.44 6.48 19.58
CA HIS A 311 31.76 6.93 18.22
C HIS A 311 31.06 6.14 17.12
N ILE A 312 29.86 5.60 17.38
CA ILE A 312 29.09 4.83 16.41
C ILE A 312 28.11 5.67 15.58
N ASP A 313 28.28 6.99 15.50
CA ASP A 313 27.32 7.91 14.86
C ASP A 313 26.91 7.47 13.44
N VAL A 314 27.85 6.98 12.63
CA VAL A 314 27.58 6.50 11.26
C VAL A 314 26.59 5.34 11.25
N THR A 315 26.67 4.44 12.24
CA THR A 315 25.69 3.35 12.42
C THR A 315 24.29 3.92 12.66
N GLY A 316 24.19 4.97 13.47
CA GLY A 316 22.93 5.67 13.71
C GLY A 316 22.41 6.38 12.46
N PHE A 317 23.27 7.02 11.68
CA PHE A 317 22.90 7.69 10.42
C PHE A 317 22.37 6.70 9.38
N ALA A 318 23.04 5.56 9.20
CA ALA A 318 22.59 4.50 8.31
C ALA A 318 21.21 3.96 8.75
N ALA A 319 21.01 3.74 10.05
CA ALA A 319 19.73 3.31 10.59
C ALA A 319 18.60 4.36 10.43
N ASN A 320 18.90 5.65 10.58
CA ASN A 320 17.93 6.72 10.26
C ASN A 320 17.57 6.75 8.78
N LEU A 321 18.53 6.52 7.89
CA LEU A 321 18.29 6.45 6.45
C LEU A 321 17.38 5.26 6.11
N GLU A 322 17.56 4.10 6.76
CA GLU A 322 16.62 2.97 6.62
C GLU A 322 15.18 3.33 7.05
N GLY A 323 15.02 4.05 8.16
CA GLY A 323 13.72 4.54 8.60
C GLY A 323 13.09 5.51 7.61
N THR A 324 13.91 6.41 7.06
CA THR A 324 13.52 7.38 6.04
C THR A 324 13.10 6.70 4.74
N ARG A 325 13.84 5.67 4.29
CA ARG A 325 13.50 4.86 3.11
C ARG A 325 12.13 4.23 3.21
N LYS A 326 11.73 3.72 4.38
CA LYS A 326 10.39 3.16 4.52
C LYS A 326 9.31 4.20 4.23
N VAL A 327 9.47 5.43 4.71
CA VAL A 327 8.50 6.50 4.41
C VAL A 327 8.49 6.84 2.92
N ILE A 328 9.66 6.92 2.28
CA ILE A 328 9.78 7.15 0.83
C ILE A 328 9.07 6.05 0.05
N GLU A 329 9.31 4.79 0.40
CA GLU A 329 8.69 3.61 -0.23
C GLU A 329 7.16 3.68 -0.14
N LEU A 330 6.62 4.04 1.02
CA LEU A 330 5.19 4.13 1.26
C LEU A 330 4.50 5.24 0.47
N LEU A 331 5.20 6.35 0.24
CA LEU A 331 4.65 7.50 -0.49
C LEU A 331 4.93 7.43 -2.00
N ARG A 332 5.86 6.57 -2.44
CA ARG A 332 6.25 6.41 -3.85
C ARG A 332 5.06 6.17 -4.79
N PRO A 333 4.07 5.29 -4.50
CA PRO A 333 2.94 5.09 -5.41
C PRO A 333 2.09 6.35 -5.60
N LEU A 334 2.01 7.21 -4.58
CA LEU A 334 1.28 8.47 -4.63
C LEU A 334 2.04 9.51 -5.43
N LEU A 335 3.35 9.61 -5.23
CA LEU A 335 4.24 10.53 -5.94
C LEU A 335 4.43 10.15 -7.41
N ALA A 336 4.54 8.86 -7.73
CA ALA A 336 4.75 8.40 -9.10
C ALA A 336 3.58 8.78 -10.03
N LYS A 337 2.36 8.87 -9.49
CA LYS A 337 1.17 9.23 -10.25
C LYS A 337 1.10 10.72 -10.59
N THR A 338 1.57 11.59 -9.70
CA THR A 338 1.32 13.05 -9.79
C THR A 338 2.59 13.90 -9.89
N SER A 339 3.76 13.35 -9.54
CA SER A 339 4.98 14.12 -9.28
C SER A 339 6.26 13.28 -9.46
N GLY A 340 6.42 12.65 -10.62
CA GLY A 340 7.59 11.80 -10.94
C GLY A 340 8.95 12.50 -10.80
N ASP A 341 9.04 13.80 -11.10
CA ASP A 341 10.27 14.57 -10.92
C ASP A 341 10.67 14.72 -9.44
N VAL A 342 9.69 14.84 -8.54
CA VAL A 342 9.94 14.89 -7.09
C VAL A 342 10.45 13.54 -6.62
N GLN A 343 9.82 12.44 -7.07
CA GLN A 343 10.29 11.09 -6.76
C GLN A 343 11.73 10.87 -7.22
N LYS A 344 12.08 11.30 -8.43
CA LYS A 344 13.43 11.17 -8.99
C LYS A 344 14.46 11.91 -8.12
N LYS A 345 14.18 13.15 -7.72
CA LYS A 345 15.08 13.92 -6.83
C LYS A 345 15.29 13.24 -5.48
N ILE A 346 14.23 12.68 -4.90
CA ILE A 346 14.29 11.93 -3.65
C ILE A 346 15.17 10.69 -3.82
N ASP A 347 15.01 9.94 -4.90
CA ASP A 347 15.79 8.72 -5.18
C ASP A 347 17.28 9.04 -5.36
N GLU A 348 17.60 10.07 -6.14
CA GLU A 348 18.97 10.55 -6.35
C GLU A 348 19.62 10.99 -5.02
N ALA A 349 18.93 11.80 -4.22
CA ALA A 349 19.46 12.28 -2.94
C ALA A 349 19.59 11.16 -1.89
N THR A 350 18.64 10.21 -1.87
CA THR A 350 18.68 9.03 -0.98
C THR A 350 19.87 8.14 -1.32
N THR A 351 20.11 7.90 -2.61
CA THR A 351 21.24 7.10 -3.10
C THR A 351 22.56 7.79 -2.78
N ALA A 352 22.66 9.10 -3.02
CA ALA A 352 23.87 9.85 -2.75
C ALA A 352 24.26 9.89 -1.25
N LEU A 353 23.28 9.93 -0.34
CA LEU A 353 23.57 9.80 1.10
C LEU A 353 23.97 8.37 1.48
N ASP A 354 23.31 7.36 0.91
CA ASP A 354 23.67 5.95 1.15
C ASP A 354 25.09 5.65 0.73
N ASP A 355 25.46 6.01 -0.49
CA ASP A 355 26.78 5.81 -1.04
C ASP A 355 27.83 6.48 -0.14
N GLN A 356 27.54 7.70 0.34
CA GLN A 356 28.41 8.40 1.28
C GLN A 356 28.63 7.63 2.59
N LEU A 357 27.57 7.04 3.15
CA LEU A 357 27.65 6.25 4.38
C LEU A 357 28.34 4.90 4.12
N LEU A 358 28.05 4.24 3.00
CA LEU A 358 28.64 2.95 2.61
C LEU A 358 30.14 3.05 2.37
N MET A 359 30.66 4.20 1.92
CA MET A 359 32.10 4.44 1.85
C MET A 359 32.81 4.36 3.22
N LEU A 360 32.08 4.49 4.32
CA LEU A 360 32.58 4.36 5.69
C LEU A 360 32.33 2.97 6.28
N LYS A 361 31.81 2.02 5.49
CA LYS A 361 31.56 0.65 5.95
C LYS A 361 32.89 -0.10 6.10
N THR A 362 33.02 -0.84 7.18
CA THR A 362 34.11 -1.79 7.45
C THR A 362 33.54 -3.20 7.64
N ASP A 363 34.42 -4.20 7.76
CA ASP A 363 34.03 -5.58 8.07
C ASP A 363 33.29 -5.66 9.42
N ASP A 364 33.71 -4.86 10.40
CA ASP A 364 33.17 -4.85 11.77
C ASP A 364 31.99 -3.87 11.97
N GLY A 365 31.55 -3.15 10.94
CA GLY A 365 30.52 -2.12 11.10
C GLY A 365 30.81 -0.88 10.26
N PHE A 366 30.90 0.27 10.88
CA PHE A 366 31.31 1.51 10.24
C PHE A 366 32.54 2.08 10.91
N THR A 367 33.29 2.90 10.19
CA THR A 367 34.40 3.68 10.73
C THR A 367 33.94 4.47 11.96
N PRO A 368 34.64 4.38 13.11
CA PRO A 368 34.38 5.20 14.27
C PRO A 368 34.38 6.69 13.92
N TYR A 369 33.42 7.44 14.43
CA TYR A 369 33.16 8.80 13.98
C TYR A 369 34.31 9.77 14.25
N ASP A 370 35.07 9.55 15.33
CA ASP A 370 36.31 10.26 15.65
C ASP A 370 37.41 10.09 14.59
N GLN A 371 37.33 9.04 13.76
CA GLN A 371 38.22 8.78 12.64
C GLN A 371 37.67 9.26 11.29
N VAL A 372 36.39 9.67 11.23
CA VAL A 372 35.79 10.26 10.03
C VAL A 372 36.30 11.69 9.87
N SER A 373 36.94 11.97 8.74
CA SER A 373 37.55 13.28 8.47
C SER A 373 36.52 14.40 8.40
N THR A 374 36.94 15.64 8.70
CA THR A 374 36.09 16.83 8.60
C THR A 374 35.41 16.96 7.23
N GLU A 375 36.12 16.61 6.16
CA GLU A 375 35.59 16.63 4.79
C GLU A 375 34.48 15.58 4.60
N GLN A 376 34.69 14.35 5.06
CA GLN A 376 33.66 13.30 5.01
C GLN A 376 32.44 13.67 5.86
N ARG A 377 32.63 14.27 7.05
CA ARG A 377 31.52 14.77 7.89
C ARG A 377 30.73 15.85 7.16
N LYS A 378 31.41 16.78 6.50
CA LYS A 378 30.79 17.80 5.66
C LYS A 378 30.00 17.18 4.50
N GLN A 379 30.54 16.15 3.85
CA GLN A 379 29.83 15.46 2.77
C GLN A 379 28.58 14.75 3.28
N ILE A 380 28.64 14.08 4.43
CA ILE A 380 27.44 13.50 5.08
C ILE A 380 26.40 14.59 5.33
N ALA A 381 26.81 15.72 5.90
CA ALA A 381 25.92 16.84 6.18
C ALA A 381 25.26 17.39 4.91
N ASP A 382 26.05 17.66 3.87
CA ASP A 382 25.57 18.21 2.60
C ASP A 382 24.61 17.23 1.89
N LYS A 383 24.88 15.92 1.94
CA LYS A 383 23.98 14.90 1.34
C LYS A 383 22.70 14.71 2.15
N ALA A 384 22.77 14.72 3.48
CA ALA A 384 21.57 14.69 4.31
C ALA A 384 20.71 15.95 4.13
N LYS A 385 21.35 17.11 3.95
CA LYS A 385 20.68 18.36 3.60
C LYS A 385 19.96 18.27 2.26
N ALA A 386 20.63 17.76 1.23
CA ALA A 386 20.03 17.57 -0.08
C ALA A 386 18.85 16.59 -0.05
N LEU A 387 18.94 15.51 0.75
CA LEU A 387 17.82 14.60 0.97
C LEU A 387 16.67 15.28 1.70
N ALA A 388 16.94 16.08 2.74
CA ALA A 388 15.91 16.87 3.41
C ALA A 388 15.20 17.84 2.45
N ASP A 389 15.97 18.57 1.63
CA ASP A 389 15.45 19.50 0.60
C ASP A 389 14.55 18.75 -0.42
N ALA A 390 14.96 17.54 -0.84
CA ALA A 390 14.16 16.73 -1.76
C ALA A 390 12.87 16.21 -1.10
N LEU A 391 12.93 15.78 0.16
CA LEU A 391 11.78 15.31 0.93
C LEU A 391 10.77 16.44 1.24
N GLU A 392 11.22 17.69 1.38
CA GLU A 392 10.33 18.86 1.50
C GLU A 392 9.41 19.02 0.27
N GLY A 393 9.80 18.49 -0.89
CA GLY A 393 8.98 18.46 -2.10
C GLY A 393 7.75 17.55 -2.02
N ILE A 394 7.68 16.62 -1.05
CA ILE A 394 6.56 15.68 -0.90
C ILE A 394 5.27 16.41 -0.54
N ASP A 395 5.33 17.34 0.41
CA ASP A 395 4.15 18.06 0.89
C ASP A 395 3.44 18.83 -0.23
N PRO A 396 4.10 19.74 -1.00
CA PRO A 396 3.43 20.43 -2.09
C PRO A 396 2.97 19.48 -3.22
N ALA A 397 3.69 18.38 -3.46
CA ALA A 397 3.35 17.40 -4.49
C ALA A 397 2.06 16.61 -4.17
N LEU A 398 1.87 16.25 -2.89
CA LEU A 398 0.70 15.51 -2.42
C LEU A 398 -0.36 16.43 -1.79
N GLY A 399 -0.02 17.71 -1.59
CA GLY A 399 -0.83 18.73 -0.94
C GLY A 399 -1.25 18.35 0.48
N LEU A 400 -0.29 17.92 1.32
CA LEU A 400 -0.57 17.42 2.67
C LEU A 400 -0.92 18.55 3.65
N THR A 401 -0.31 19.73 3.50
CA THR A 401 -0.64 20.91 4.29
C THR A 401 -2.03 21.45 3.90
N GLY A 402 -2.92 21.51 4.90
CA GLY A 402 -4.31 22.00 4.77
C GLY A 402 -5.37 20.91 4.55
N LEU A 403 -5.03 19.63 4.76
CA LEU A 403 -5.98 18.50 4.78
C LEU A 403 -6.76 18.39 6.10
#